data_AF-A0A8U0IF76-F1
#
_entry.id   AF-A0A8U0IF76-F1
#
_cell.length_a   1.000
_cell.length_b   1.000
_cell.length_c   1.000
_cell.angle_alpha   90.00
_cell.angle_beta   90.00
_cell.angle_gamma   90.00
#
_symmetry.space_group_name_H-M   'P 1'
#
loop_
_entity.id
_entity.type
_entity.pdbx_description
1 polymer ?
#
loop_
_entity_poly.entity_id
_entity_poly.type
_entity_poly.pdbx_seq_one_letter_code
_entity_poly.pdbx_strand_id
1 'polypeptide(L)' 'MQDTREPRRPPTDRRRRPTDSRATESDAMNERCTYCDGRIPAEEWHPVATVRDDDGDVEIYAFCSEPCRTSWRSEYADDD' A
#
# COMPACT_ATOMS: atom_id res chain seq x y z
N MET A 1 -30.25 10.45 58.06
CA MET A 1 -30.84 9.32 57.34
C MET A 1 -30.67 9.62 55.85
N GLN A 2 -29.72 8.91 55.22
CA GLN A 2 -29.53 8.58 53.78
C GLN A 2 -30.06 9.55 52.69
N ASP A 3 -29.16 10.05 51.82
CA ASP A 3 -29.37 10.04 50.36
C ASP A 3 -28.02 9.91 49.64
N THR A 4 -27.75 8.69 49.17
CA THR A 4 -26.55 8.25 48.48
C THR A 4 -26.68 8.62 47.00
N ARG A 5 -26.10 9.73 46.56
CA ARG A 5 -26.05 10.05 45.12
C ARG A 5 -25.03 9.16 44.40
N GLU A 6 -25.58 8.26 43.61
CA GLU A 6 -24.97 7.22 42.77
C GLU A 6 -23.65 7.58 42.04
N PRO A 7 -22.75 6.60 41.84
CA PRO A 7 -21.62 6.74 40.94
C PRO A 7 -22.11 6.85 39.49
N ARG A 8 -21.66 7.88 38.77
CA ARG A 8 -21.92 8.03 37.33
C ARG A 8 -21.31 6.85 36.58
N ARG A 9 -22.15 5.85 36.23
CA ARG A 9 -21.78 4.80 35.28
C ARG A 9 -21.73 5.40 33.87
N PRO A 10 -20.64 5.23 33.10
CA PRO A 10 -20.65 5.57 31.69
C PRO A 10 -21.57 4.60 30.92
N PRO A 11 -22.19 5.02 29.81
CA PRO A 11 -23.01 4.12 29.01
C PRO A 11 -22.13 3.04 28.39
N THR A 12 -22.24 1.82 28.90
CA THR A 12 -21.77 0.61 28.22
C THR A 12 -22.82 0.22 27.18
N ASP A 13 -22.70 0.75 25.96
CA ASP A 13 -22.96 0.00 24.73
C ASP A 13 -22.60 0.87 23.52
N ARG A 14 -21.67 0.38 22.70
CA ARG A 14 -21.93 0.11 21.27
C ARG A 14 -20.65 -0.36 20.62
N ARG A 15 -20.58 -1.69 20.47
CA ARG A 15 -19.86 -2.43 19.44
C ARG A 15 -19.20 -1.53 18.37
N ARG A 16 -17.89 -1.32 18.48
CA ARG A 16 -17.03 -0.96 17.35
C ARG A 16 -15.89 -1.98 17.25
N ARG A 17 -16.24 -3.16 16.75
CA ARG A 17 -15.36 -3.92 15.84
C ARG A 17 -15.96 -3.67 14.47
N PRO A 18 -15.19 -3.03 13.57
CA PRO A 18 -14.12 -3.70 12.85
C PRO A 18 -12.78 -3.29 13.47
N THR A 19 -11.79 -4.14 13.74
CA THR A 19 -10.94 -4.78 12.72
C THR A 19 -10.95 -4.05 11.37
N ASP A 20 -10.91 -2.73 11.43
CA ASP A 20 -9.92 -2.00 10.66
C ASP A 20 -8.64 -2.27 11.48
N SER A 21 -7.95 -3.41 11.36
CA SER A 21 -7.26 -3.77 10.12
C SER A 21 -7.19 -2.53 9.27
N ARG A 22 -6.44 -1.54 9.79
CA ARG A 22 -5.58 -0.72 8.97
C ARG A 22 -4.81 -1.75 8.14
N ALA A 23 -5.46 -2.24 7.09
CA ALA A 23 -4.80 -2.74 5.93
C ALA A 23 -3.95 -1.53 5.62
N THR A 24 -2.69 -1.64 6.04
CA THR A 24 -1.64 -0.79 5.55
C THR A 24 -1.91 -0.79 4.06
N GLU A 25 -2.51 0.27 3.52
CA GLU A 25 -2.68 0.46 2.08
C GLU A 25 -1.30 0.55 1.38
N SER A 26 -0.23 0.38 2.16
CA SER A 26 1.12 0.03 1.77
C SER A 26 1.35 -1.47 1.46
N ASP A 27 0.34 -2.35 1.61
CA ASP A 27 0.40 -3.80 1.33
C ASP A 27 0.02 -4.15 -0.12
N ALA A 28 -0.11 -3.14 -0.99
CA ALA A 28 -0.21 -3.33 -2.44
C ALA A 28 1.03 -2.83 -3.16
N MET A 29 2.19 -2.81 -2.49
CA MET A 29 3.47 -2.72 -3.18
C MET A 29 3.55 -3.96 -4.07
N ASN A 30 3.39 -3.74 -5.37
CA ASN A 30 3.25 -4.78 -6.37
C ASN A 30 4.26 -5.91 -6.13
N GLU A 31 3.76 -7.05 -5.61
CA GLU A 31 4.59 -8.21 -5.27
C GLU A 31 5.09 -8.95 -6.51
N ARG A 32 4.84 -8.38 -7.70
CA ARG A 32 5.24 -8.92 -8.99
C ARG A 32 6.02 -7.89 -9.80
N CYS A 33 7.01 -8.41 -10.52
CA CYS A 33 7.80 -7.64 -11.45
C CYS A 33 6.94 -7.25 -12.65
N THR A 34 6.83 -5.96 -12.92
CA THR A 34 6.09 -5.44 -14.09
C THR A 34 6.67 -5.96 -15.42
N TYR A 35 7.97 -6.25 -15.46
CA TYR A 35 8.63 -6.71 -16.70
C TYR A 35 8.55 -8.22 -16.94
N CYS A 36 8.75 -9.06 -15.91
CA CYS A 36 8.83 -10.52 -16.07
C CYS A 36 7.74 -11.31 -15.33
N ASP A 37 6.79 -10.63 -14.68
CA ASP A 37 5.76 -11.18 -13.79
C ASP A 37 6.31 -12.01 -12.61
N GLY A 38 7.63 -12.01 -12.41
CA GLY A 38 8.29 -12.74 -11.33
C GLY A 38 7.96 -12.17 -9.96
N ARG A 39 7.89 -13.05 -8.94
CA ARG A 39 7.63 -12.64 -7.56
C ARG A 39 8.77 -11.76 -7.01
N ILE A 40 8.40 -10.63 -6.42
CA ILE A 40 9.31 -9.70 -5.76
C ILE A 40 9.30 -10.02 -4.26
N PRO A 41 10.44 -10.44 -3.67
CA PRO A 41 10.50 -10.69 -2.23
C PRO A 41 10.32 -9.40 -1.44
N ALA A 42 9.30 -9.34 -0.57
CA ALA A 42 9.04 -8.16 0.26
C ALA A 42 10.08 -7.92 1.38
N GLU A 43 11.05 -8.82 1.52
CA GLU A 43 12.08 -8.80 2.55
C GLU A 43 13.24 -7.86 2.19
N GLU A 44 13.35 -7.48 0.92
CA GLU A 44 14.44 -6.65 0.39
C GLU A 44 13.89 -5.44 -0.36
N TRP A 45 14.69 -4.36 -0.42
CA TRP A 45 14.33 -3.19 -1.20
C TRP A 45 14.55 -3.47 -2.68
N HIS A 46 13.50 -3.31 -3.47
CA HIS A 46 13.51 -3.55 -4.91
C HIS A 46 13.47 -2.26 -5.73
N PRO A 47 14.08 -2.26 -6.92
CA PRO A 47 13.99 -1.13 -7.82
C PRO A 47 12.55 -0.88 -8.26
N VAL A 48 12.13 0.38 -8.19
CA VAL A 48 10.83 0.86 -8.69
C VAL A 48 11.02 1.94 -9.75
N ALA A 49 10.09 2.05 -10.70
CA ALA A 49 9.99 3.16 -11.64
C ALA A 49 8.68 3.90 -11.38
N THR A 50 8.75 5.22 -11.47
CA THR A 50 7.56 6.07 -11.43
C THR A 50 7.37 6.68 -12.81
N VAL A 51 6.17 6.54 -13.34
CA VAL A 51 5.77 7.16 -14.61
C VAL A 51 4.53 8.00 -14.33
N ARG A 52 4.44 9.10 -15.06
CA ARG A 52 3.24 9.92 -15.10
C ARG A 52 2.54 9.61 -16.41
N ASP A 53 1.27 9.23 -16.32
CA ASP A 53 0.42 9.07 -17.49
C ASP A 53 0.00 10.45 -18.03
N ASP A 54 -0.60 10.48 -19.23
CA ASP A 54 -1.09 11.69 -19.90
C ASP A 54 -2.18 12.42 -19.08
N ASP A 55 -2.97 11.68 -18.30
CA ASP A 55 -3.96 12.23 -17.36
C ASP A 55 -3.30 12.88 -16.11
N GLY A 56 -1.98 12.75 -15.95
CA GLY A 56 -1.22 13.28 -14.83
C GLY A 56 -1.19 12.37 -13.60
N ASP A 57 -1.77 11.17 -13.71
CA ASP A 57 -1.72 10.13 -12.67
C ASP A 57 -0.31 9.56 -12.53
N VAL A 58 0.12 9.31 -11.29
CA VAL A 58 1.43 8.71 -11.00
C VAL A 58 1.29 7.21 -10.80
N GLU A 59 1.84 6.45 -11.73
CA GLU A 59 1.93 5.00 -11.64
C GLU A 59 3.30 4.56 -11.14
N ILE A 60 3.31 3.61 -10.19
CA ILE A 60 4.53 3.07 -9.59
C ILE A 60 4.65 1.59 -9.98
N TYR A 61 5.70 1.27 -10.74
CA TYR A 61 6.00 -0.08 -11.19
C TYR A 61 7.16 -0.67 -10.39
N ALA A 62 7.01 -1.91 -9.93
CA ALA A 62 8.03 -2.63 -9.17
C ALA A 62 8.77 -3.64 -10.06
N PHE A 63 10.07 -3.82 -9.82
CA PHE A 63 10.92 -4.72 -10.58
C PHE A 63 11.72 -5.61 -9.65
N CYS A 64 11.84 -6.90 -9.98
CA CYS A 64 12.65 -7.82 -9.19
C CYS A 64 14.15 -7.48 -9.21
N SER A 65 14.61 -6.77 -10.25
CA SER A 65 16.03 -6.50 -10.48
C SER A 65 16.23 -5.27 -11.37
N GLU A 66 17.41 -4.66 -11.28
CA GLU A 66 17.83 -3.55 -12.15
C GLU A 66 17.76 -3.85 -13.65
N PRO A 67 18.21 -5.02 -14.17
CA PRO A 67 18.08 -5.32 -15.60
C PRO A 67 16.63 -5.32 -16.07
N CYS A 68 15.68 -5.83 -15.27
CA CYS A 68 14.26 -5.77 -15.61
C CYS A 68 13.74 -4.33 -15.72
N ARG A 69 14.15 -3.47 -14.77
CA ARG A 69 13.83 -2.04 -14.82
C ARG A 69 14.42 -1.37 -16.05
N THR A 70 15.69 -1.65 -16.38
CA THR A 70 16.37 -1.03 -17.53
C THR A 70 15.74 -1.47 -18.84
N SER A 71 15.50 -2.76 -19.04
CA SER A 71 14.80 -3.26 -20.24
C SER A 71 13.43 -2.62 -20.38
N TRP A 72 12.64 -2.58 -19.30
CA TRP A 72 11.34 -1.91 -19.33
C TRP A 72 11.45 -0.42 -19.68
N ARG A 73 12.39 0.31 -19.09
CA ARG A 73 12.60 1.74 -19.40
C ARG A 73 13.04 1.96 -20.84
N SER A 74 13.84 1.07 -21.42
CA SER A 74 14.21 1.17 -22.83
C SER A 74 12.97 1.12 -23.71
N GLU A 75 12.07 0.17 -23.48
CA GLU A 75 10.83 0.02 -24.27
C GLU A 75 9.84 1.19 -24.06
N TYR A 76 9.91 1.88 -22.92
CA TYR A 76 9.03 3.02 -22.58
C TYR A 76 9.61 4.39 -22.96
N ALA A 77 10.92 4.50 -23.20
CA ALA A 77 11.58 5.77 -23.49
C ALA A 77 11.55 6.15 -24.98
N ASP A 78 11.00 5.29 -25.84
CA ASP A 78 10.81 5.57 -27.28
C ASP A 78 9.58 6.47 -27.57
N ASP A 79 8.86 6.94 -26.54
CA ASP A 79 7.76 7.92 -26.62
C ASP A 79 8.22 9.30 -26.08
N ASP A 80 9.05 10.02 -26.86
CA ASP A 80 9.38 11.46 -26.68
C ASP A 80 9.28 12.20 -28.02
#